data_AF-A0A1F9ULT0-F1
#
_entry.id   AF-A0A1F9ULT0-F1
#
_cell.length_a   1.000
_cell.length_b   1.000
_cell.length_c   1.000
_cell.angle_alpha   90.00
_cell.angle_beta   90.00
_cell.angle_gamma   90.00
#
_symmetry.space_group_name_H-M   'P 1'
#
loop_
_entity.id
_entity.type
_entity.pdbx_description
1 polymer ?
#
loop_
_entity_poly.entity_id
_entity_poly.type
_entity_poly.pdbx_seq_one_letter_code
_entity_poly.pdbx_strand_id
1 'polypeptide(L)'
;MTLYGVLVVGIAGTLSGVEIPLESLSPVRIGYVDLQKVFDTFPDKAFAEGDLLKEIQKRRTELATRQNAINIMRQQIAADQAALDLAKAGKPTTVPPDSVTALQPPEPVPAPAPPEAEVTQSTGAVEPYPMEEPLAGLPGHDGGLSGASKPLPGMEPPKPKTSPLLDALAEAGTATVLNAEAQTALQKRIETTRQALDRSVSKFKNYRGKALEDMKQLQTQKTYGVMSRIYAVLQGLARDESVTVVLDKTYVLYGEETVDLSEKLIARLNQEQL
;
A
#
# COMPACT_ATOMS: atom_id res chain seq x y z
N MET A 1 6.45 -36.09 65.10
CA MET A 1 6.56 -34.94 66.03
C MET A 1 7.95 -34.36 65.85
N THR A 2 8.06 -33.31 65.05
CA THR A 2 9.35 -32.73 64.67
C THR A 2 9.37 -31.29 65.18
N LEU A 3 10.17 -31.04 66.23
CA LEU A 3 10.34 -29.75 66.87
C LEU A 3 11.02 -28.78 65.89
N TYR A 4 10.33 -27.69 65.53
CA TYR A 4 10.94 -26.52 64.91
C TYR A 4 11.51 -25.62 66.02
N GLY A 5 12.83 -25.64 66.18
CA GLY A 5 13.56 -24.65 66.98
C GLY A 5 13.82 -23.41 66.14
N VAL A 6 13.08 -22.33 66.42
CA VAL A 6 13.28 -21.02 65.80
C VAL A 6 14.34 -20.27 66.60
N LEU A 7 15.54 -20.14 66.02
CA LEU A 7 16.63 -19.31 66.53
C LEU A 7 16.45 -17.88 66.00
N VAL A 8 16.00 -16.97 66.87
CA VAL A 8 15.90 -15.53 66.56
C VAL A 8 17.25 -14.89 66.86
N VAL A 9 18.04 -14.62 65.82
CA VAL A 9 19.28 -13.84 65.92
C VAL A 9 18.92 -12.37 65.74
N GLY A 10 18.93 -11.61 66.84
CA GLY A 10 18.76 -10.17 66.83
C GLY A 10 20.01 -9.47 66.29
N ILE A 11 19.96 -9.04 65.02
CA ILE A 11 20.97 -8.16 64.44
C ILE A 11 20.63 -6.72 64.84
N ALA A 12 21.37 -6.18 65.81
CA ALA A 12 21.37 -4.76 66.11
C ALA A 12 22.10 -4.01 65.00
N GLY A 13 21.36 -3.61 63.96
CA GLY A 13 21.86 -2.76 62.89
C GLY A 13 21.97 -1.31 63.35
N THR A 14 23.19 -0.80 63.45
CA THR A 14 23.49 0.63 63.52
C THR A 14 22.91 1.33 62.29
N LEU A 15 21.98 2.26 62.50
CA LEU A 15 21.42 3.13 61.46
C LEU A 15 22.52 4.11 61.00
N SER A 16 23.37 3.68 60.08
CA SER A 16 24.23 4.59 59.32
C SER A 16 23.32 5.45 58.46
N GLY A 17 23.16 6.71 58.83
CA GLY A 17 22.46 7.70 58.01
C GLY A 17 23.14 7.79 56.65
N VAL A 18 22.47 7.30 55.62
CA VAL A 18 22.87 7.49 54.22
C VAL A 18 22.58 8.95 53.91
N GLU A 19 23.57 9.81 54.12
CA GLU A 19 23.57 11.16 53.57
C GLU A 19 23.64 11.01 52.05
N ILE A 20 22.48 11.11 51.39
CA ILE A 20 22.41 11.21 49.93
C ILE A 20 22.96 12.59 49.59
N PRO A 21 24.16 12.71 48.99
CA PRO A 21 24.72 14.02 48.69
C PRO A 21 23.83 14.71 47.65
N LEU A 22 23.16 15.79 48.07
CA LEU A 22 22.35 16.66 47.21
C LEU A 22 23.19 17.47 46.20
N GLU A 23 24.53 17.44 46.33
CA GLU A 23 25.46 18.21 45.50
C GLU A 23 25.69 17.66 44.08
N SER A 24 25.10 16.50 43.71
CA SER A 24 25.25 15.93 42.36
C SER A 24 24.06 16.17 41.42
N LEU A 25 23.02 16.89 41.87
CA LEU A 25 21.92 17.28 40.98
C LEU A 25 22.40 18.43 40.10
N SER A 26 23.03 18.08 38.99
CA SER A 26 23.27 19.02 37.90
C SER A 26 21.93 19.71 37.56
N PRO A 27 21.93 21.04 37.37
CA PRO A 27 20.71 21.76 37.09
C PRO A 27 20.01 21.12 35.88
N VAL A 28 18.73 20.76 36.07
CA VAL A 28 17.93 20.11 35.04
C VAL A 28 17.80 21.07 33.86
N ARG A 29 18.54 20.79 32.78
CA ARG A 29 18.47 21.56 31.54
C ARG A 29 17.39 20.97 30.66
N ILE A 30 16.37 21.78 30.40
CA ILE A 30 15.25 21.43 29.52
C ILE A 30 15.52 22.03 28.15
N GLY A 31 15.54 21.18 27.14
CA GLY A 31 15.55 21.59 25.73
C GLY A 31 14.18 21.36 25.11
N TYR A 32 13.92 22.04 24.00
CA TYR A 32 12.79 21.72 23.16
C TYR A 32 13.22 21.49 21.71
N VAL A 33 12.38 20.79 20.97
CA VAL A 33 12.60 20.49 19.56
C VAL A 33 11.29 20.59 18.80
N ASP A 34 11.34 21.22 17.63
CA ASP A 34 10.25 21.25 16.68
C ASP A 34 10.35 20.02 15.77
N LEU A 35 9.78 18.89 16.21
CA LEU A 35 9.85 17.63 15.46
C LEU A 35 9.16 17.73 14.11
N GLN A 36 8.11 18.53 14.00
CA GLN A 36 7.41 18.75 12.74
C GLN A 36 8.33 19.43 11.73
N LYS A 37 8.97 20.55 12.12
CA LYS A 37 9.95 21.23 11.28
C LYS A 37 11.11 20.31 10.91
N VAL A 38 11.67 19.57 11.87
CA VAL A 38 12.80 18.64 11.62
C VAL A 38 12.38 17.58 10.61
N PHE A 39 11.21 16.96 10.80
CA PHE A 39 10.69 15.94 9.90
C PHE A 39 10.46 16.50 8.49
N ASP A 40 9.87 17.69 8.38
CA ASP A 40 9.58 18.33 7.08
C ASP A 40 10.82 18.77 6.31
N THR A 41 11.91 19.09 7.02
CA THR A 41 13.18 19.53 6.41
C THR A 41 14.11 18.35 6.10
N PHE A 42 13.82 17.15 6.63
CA PHE A 42 14.72 16.02 6.55
C PHE A 42 14.67 15.34 5.16
N PRO A 43 15.77 15.28 4.38
CA PRO A 43 15.76 14.75 3.01
C PRO A 43 15.29 13.28 2.89
N ASP A 44 15.50 12.46 3.92
CA ASP A 44 15.02 11.07 3.91
C ASP A 44 13.50 10.96 3.91
N LYS A 45 12.78 11.99 4.37
CA LYS A 45 11.32 12.08 4.23
C LYS A 45 10.95 12.06 2.75
N ALA A 46 11.57 12.93 1.94
CA ALA A 46 11.30 13.03 0.51
C ALA A 46 11.63 11.71 -0.22
N PHE A 47 12.70 11.02 0.17
CA PHE A 47 13.03 9.71 -0.39
C PHE A 47 11.98 8.65 -0.01
N ALA A 48 11.60 8.58 1.26
CA ALA A 48 10.58 7.65 1.76
C ALA A 48 9.21 7.90 1.12
N GLU A 49 8.83 9.16 0.92
CA GLU A 49 7.62 9.56 0.20
C GLU A 49 7.68 9.19 -1.29
N GLY A 50 8.82 9.39 -1.95
CA GLY A 50 9.03 8.99 -3.34
C GLY A 50 8.86 7.49 -3.55
N ASP A 51 9.43 6.66 -2.67
CA ASP A 51 9.23 5.21 -2.66
C ASP A 51 7.76 4.82 -2.43
N LEU A 52 7.12 5.46 -1.46
CA LEU A 52 5.72 5.23 -1.13
C LEU A 52 4.82 5.57 -2.33
N LEU A 53 5.03 6.71 -2.98
CA LEU A 53 4.28 7.14 -4.16
C LEU A 53 4.43 6.15 -5.33
N LYS A 54 5.65 5.64 -5.59
CA LYS A 54 5.89 4.62 -6.62
C LYS A 54 5.09 3.35 -6.35
N GLU A 55 5.08 2.87 -5.11
CA GLU A 55 4.34 1.67 -4.73
C GLU A 55 2.82 1.91 -4.76
N ILE A 56 2.35 3.09 -4.35
CA ILE A 56 0.93 3.49 -4.47
C ILE A 56 0.50 3.49 -5.94
N GLN A 57 1.29 4.11 -6.82
CA GLN A 57 1.00 4.18 -8.24
C GLN A 57 0.96 2.78 -8.86
N LYS A 58 1.91 1.91 -8.52
CA LYS A 58 1.92 0.50 -8.95
C LYS A 58 0.66 -0.24 -8.51
N ARG A 59 0.24 -0.12 -7.25
CA ARG A 59 -0.99 -0.77 -6.76
C ARG A 59 -2.24 -0.20 -7.43
N ARG A 60 -2.26 1.11 -7.72
CA ARG A 60 -3.36 1.76 -8.44
C ARG A 60 -3.50 1.25 -9.87
N THR A 61 -2.40 1.08 -10.61
CA THR A 61 -2.44 0.52 -11.98
C THR A 61 -2.87 -0.95 -11.97
N GLU A 62 -2.42 -1.75 -11.01
CA GLU A 62 -2.88 -3.13 -10.84
C GLU A 62 -4.39 -3.21 -10.54
N LEU A 63 -4.91 -2.33 -9.66
CA LEU A 63 -6.36 -2.23 -9.38
C LEU A 63 -7.15 -1.83 -10.63
N ALA A 64 -6.69 -0.82 -11.36
CA ALA A 64 -7.33 -0.37 -12.59
C ALA A 64 -7.41 -1.49 -13.64
N THR A 65 -6.32 -2.24 -13.81
CA THR A 65 -6.23 -3.36 -14.76
C THR A 65 -7.24 -4.46 -14.40
N ARG A 66 -7.32 -4.84 -13.13
CA ARG A 66 -8.29 -5.86 -12.65
C ARG A 66 -9.73 -5.38 -12.79
N GLN A 67 -10.00 -4.11 -12.51
CA GLN A 67 -11.33 -3.53 -12.68
C GLN A 67 -11.75 -3.50 -14.16
N ASN A 68 -10.81 -3.19 -15.07
CA ASN A 68 -11.08 -3.24 -16.50
C ASN A 68 -11.44 -4.66 -16.96
N ALA A 69 -10.68 -5.68 -16.52
CA ALA A 69 -11.00 -7.07 -16.82
C ALA A 69 -12.42 -7.48 -16.37
N ILE A 70 -12.85 -7.01 -15.18
CA ILE A 70 -14.23 -7.21 -14.69
C ILE A 70 -15.25 -6.55 -15.61
N ASN A 71 -14.98 -5.32 -16.08
CA ASN A 71 -15.89 -4.60 -16.98
C ASN A 71 -16.02 -5.31 -18.33
N ILE A 72 -14.92 -5.81 -18.90
CA ILE A 72 -14.94 -6.55 -20.17
C ILE A 72 -15.72 -7.86 -20.02
N MET A 73 -15.51 -8.62 -18.93
CA MET A 73 -16.31 -9.82 -18.66
C MET A 73 -17.82 -9.53 -18.56
N ARG A 74 -18.20 -8.41 -17.92
CA ARG A 74 -19.61 -7.97 -17.85
C ARG A 74 -20.17 -7.62 -19.22
N GLN A 75 -19.40 -6.91 -20.04
CA GLN A 75 -19.78 -6.56 -21.40
C GLN A 75 -19.95 -7.82 -22.27
N GLN A 76 -19.05 -8.79 -22.18
CA GLN A 76 -19.17 -10.07 -22.89
C GLN A 76 -20.45 -10.81 -22.50
N ILE A 77 -20.74 -10.92 -21.20
CA ILE A 77 -21.96 -11.57 -20.71
C ILE A 77 -23.21 -10.89 -21.26
N ALA A 78 -23.22 -9.55 -21.30
CA ALA A 78 -24.35 -8.79 -21.84
C ALA A 78 -24.51 -9.00 -23.35
N ALA A 79 -23.41 -8.98 -24.11
CA ALA A 79 -23.41 -9.21 -25.56
C ALA A 79 -23.89 -10.64 -25.89
N ASP A 80 -23.42 -11.64 -25.16
CA ASP A 80 -23.80 -13.04 -25.33
C ASP A 80 -25.29 -13.27 -25.00
N GLN A 81 -25.80 -12.63 -23.95
CA GLN A 81 -27.23 -12.68 -23.61
C GLN A 81 -28.09 -12.07 -24.70
N ALA A 82 -27.73 -10.89 -25.21
CA ALA A 82 -28.45 -10.26 -26.30
C ALA A 82 -28.49 -11.13 -27.55
N ALA A 83 -27.36 -11.76 -27.91
CA ALA A 83 -27.30 -12.70 -29.03
C ALA A 83 -28.19 -13.95 -28.79
N LEU A 84 -28.19 -14.49 -27.57
CA LEU A 84 -29.03 -15.62 -27.20
C LEU A 84 -30.54 -15.28 -27.29
N ASP A 85 -30.94 -14.09 -26.86
CA ASP A 85 -32.33 -13.64 -26.89
C ASP A 85 -32.81 -13.40 -28.34
N LEU A 86 -31.97 -12.82 -29.20
CA LEU A 86 -32.25 -12.68 -30.64
C LEU A 86 -32.38 -14.04 -31.32
N ALA A 87 -31.52 -15.00 -30.99
CA ALA A 87 -31.55 -16.35 -31.52
C ALA A 87 -32.83 -17.09 -31.13
N LYS A 88 -33.25 -16.99 -29.87
CA LYS A 88 -34.52 -17.57 -29.38
C LYS A 88 -35.75 -16.95 -30.06
N ALA A 89 -35.66 -15.69 -30.47
CA ALA A 89 -36.68 -15.02 -31.26
C ALA A 89 -36.66 -15.40 -32.76
N GLY A 90 -35.77 -16.30 -33.18
CA GLY A 90 -35.62 -16.71 -34.59
C GLY A 90 -35.03 -15.61 -35.48
N LYS A 91 -34.44 -14.56 -34.90
CA LYS A 91 -33.81 -13.47 -35.66
C LYS A 91 -32.37 -13.83 -35.98
N PRO A 92 -31.87 -13.47 -37.17
CA PRO A 92 -30.45 -13.61 -37.47
C PRO A 92 -29.64 -12.75 -36.49
N THR A 93 -28.62 -13.35 -35.90
CA THR A 93 -27.74 -12.68 -34.93
C THR A 93 -26.28 -12.91 -35.31
N THR A 94 -25.43 -11.97 -34.96
CA THR A 94 -23.98 -12.15 -34.99
C THR A 94 -23.51 -12.67 -33.63
N VAL A 95 -22.59 -13.64 -33.64
CA VAL A 95 -21.98 -14.14 -32.40
C VAL A 95 -20.84 -13.19 -32.03
N PRO A 96 -20.88 -12.54 -30.85
CA PRO A 96 -19.77 -11.70 -30.42
C PRO A 96 -18.49 -12.53 -30.26
N PRO A 97 -17.32 -12.01 -30.68
CA PRO A 97 -16.04 -12.66 -30.44
C PRO A 97 -15.79 -12.81 -28.95
N ASP A 98 -15.05 -13.85 -28.55
CA ASP A 98 -14.68 -14.06 -27.16
C ASP A 98 -13.58 -13.08 -26.74
N SER A 99 -13.98 -12.00 -26.09
CA SER A 99 -13.05 -10.98 -25.60
C SER A 99 -12.34 -11.39 -24.30
N VAL A 100 -12.78 -12.47 -23.64
CA VAL A 100 -12.24 -12.90 -22.35
C VAL A 100 -10.91 -13.63 -22.52
N THR A 101 -10.76 -14.37 -23.62
CA THR A 101 -9.52 -15.08 -23.95
C THR A 101 -8.36 -14.11 -24.23
N ALA A 102 -8.66 -12.90 -24.74
CA ALA A 102 -7.66 -11.85 -24.97
C ALA A 102 -7.19 -11.14 -23.68
N LEU A 103 -7.84 -11.38 -22.54
CA LEU A 103 -7.47 -10.76 -21.25
C LEU A 103 -6.47 -11.56 -20.44
N GLN A 104 -5.91 -12.62 -21.00
CA GLN A 104 -4.75 -13.24 -20.38
C GLN A 104 -3.67 -12.16 -20.26
N PRO A 105 -3.24 -11.79 -19.04
CA PRO A 105 -2.22 -10.77 -18.88
C PRO A 105 -1.06 -11.14 -19.79
N PRO A 106 -0.62 -10.25 -20.71
CA PRO A 106 0.50 -10.56 -21.58
C PRO A 106 1.63 -11.04 -20.68
N GLU A 107 2.24 -12.18 -21.05
CA GLU A 107 3.40 -12.68 -20.31
C GLU A 107 4.37 -11.52 -20.10
N PRO A 108 4.90 -11.36 -18.87
CA PRO A 108 5.71 -10.20 -18.53
C PRO A 108 6.91 -10.17 -19.46
N VAL A 109 6.85 -9.29 -20.46
CA VAL A 109 7.99 -8.97 -21.32
C VAL A 109 9.08 -8.44 -20.37
N PRO A 110 10.32 -8.96 -20.44
CA PRO A 110 11.40 -8.54 -19.55
C PRO A 110 11.51 -7.02 -19.55
N ALA A 111 11.53 -6.44 -18.35
CA ALA A 111 11.49 -4.99 -18.17
C ALA A 111 12.61 -4.33 -18.99
N PRO A 112 12.32 -3.32 -19.83
CA PRO A 112 13.35 -2.48 -20.40
C PRO A 112 14.15 -1.81 -19.27
N ALA A 113 15.46 -1.69 -19.47
CA ALA A 113 16.35 -1.08 -18.49
C ALA A 113 15.84 0.31 -18.07
N PRO A 114 15.94 0.66 -16.77
CA PRO A 114 15.43 1.93 -16.28
C PRO A 114 16.13 3.10 -17.01
N PRO A 115 15.39 4.09 -17.54
CA PRO A 115 15.98 5.33 -18.02
C PRO A 115 16.54 6.13 -16.83
N GLU A 116 17.76 6.66 -16.97
CA GLU A 116 18.32 7.68 -16.08
C GLU A 116 17.37 8.89 -16.08
N ALA A 117 16.84 9.24 -14.90
CA ALA A 117 15.92 10.36 -14.74
C ALA A 117 16.63 11.52 -14.04
N GLU A 118 16.70 12.67 -14.73
CA GLU A 118 17.01 13.97 -14.15
C GLU A 118 15.91 14.39 -13.17
N VAL A 119 16.32 14.77 -11.96
CA VAL A 119 15.44 15.16 -10.86
C VAL A 119 15.06 16.64 -11.00
N THR A 120 13.79 16.92 -11.30
CA THR A 120 13.22 18.27 -11.15
C THR A 120 12.53 18.38 -9.79
N GLN A 121 13.09 19.21 -8.90
CA GLN A 121 12.54 19.50 -7.58
C GLN A 121 11.24 20.30 -7.70
N SER A 122 10.15 19.79 -7.15
CA SER A 122 8.89 20.52 -6.96
C SER A 122 8.63 20.66 -5.46
N THR A 123 8.67 21.89 -4.97
CA THR A 123 8.34 22.29 -3.59
C THR A 123 6.85 22.53 -3.47
N GLY A 124 6.12 21.57 -2.90
CA GLY A 124 4.71 21.71 -2.55
C GLY A 124 4.46 21.09 -1.18
N ALA A 125 4.05 21.92 -0.22
CA ALA A 125 3.68 21.47 1.12
C ALA A 125 2.50 20.48 1.03
N VAL A 126 2.74 19.23 1.41
CA VAL A 126 1.73 18.18 1.46
C VAL A 126 1.02 18.29 2.81
N GLU A 127 -0.17 18.87 2.80
CA GLU A 127 -1.15 18.71 3.87
C GLU A 127 -1.42 17.20 4.09
N PRO A 128 -1.58 16.73 5.34
CA PRO A 128 -1.92 15.33 5.60
C PRO A 128 -3.26 15.02 4.96
N TYR A 129 -3.25 14.30 3.84
CA TYR A 129 -4.46 13.90 3.15
C TYR A 129 -5.39 13.17 4.13
N PRO A 130 -6.58 13.70 4.42
CA PRO A 130 -7.60 12.91 5.06
C PRO A 130 -7.91 11.74 4.11
N MET A 131 -7.61 10.52 4.55
CA MET A 131 -8.09 9.29 3.93
C MET A 131 -9.60 9.13 4.18
N GLU A 132 -10.37 10.20 3.98
CA GLU A 132 -11.82 10.08 3.86
C GLU A 132 -12.09 9.45 2.50
N GLU A 133 -12.86 8.37 2.50
CA GLU A 133 -13.35 7.69 1.30
C GLU A 133 -14.16 8.66 0.43
N PRO A 134 -13.80 8.89 -0.85
CA PRO A 134 -14.76 9.45 -1.78
C PRO A 134 -14.61 8.70 -3.10
N LEU A 135 -14.94 7.40 -3.13
CA LEU A 135 -14.99 6.67 -4.41
C LEU A 135 -16.30 5.89 -4.59
N ALA A 136 -17.39 6.51 -4.16
CA ALA A 136 -18.70 6.28 -4.73
C ALA A 136 -18.86 7.17 -5.99
N GLY A 137 -18.40 6.65 -7.13
CA GLY A 137 -18.85 7.11 -8.44
C GLY A 137 -17.95 8.13 -9.14
N LEU A 138 -17.12 7.65 -10.08
CA LEU A 138 -16.81 8.38 -11.31
C LEU A 138 -16.57 7.40 -12.47
N PRO A 139 -17.24 7.59 -13.63
CA PRO A 139 -16.97 6.87 -14.86
C PRO A 139 -15.87 7.55 -15.69
N GLY A 140 -14.94 6.73 -16.22
CA GLY A 140 -14.15 7.00 -17.43
C GLY A 140 -13.02 8.03 -17.36
N HIS A 141 -11.77 7.56 -17.19
CA HIS A 141 -10.65 8.24 -17.85
C HIS A 141 -9.49 7.28 -18.16
N ASP A 142 -9.07 7.35 -19.41
CA ASP A 142 -8.03 6.57 -20.07
C ASP A 142 -6.65 7.19 -19.78
N GLY A 143 -5.65 6.35 -19.48
CA GLY A 143 -4.27 6.81 -19.28
C GLY A 143 -3.38 5.70 -18.77
N GLY A 144 -2.70 5.02 -19.70
CA GLY A 144 -1.91 3.82 -19.44
C GLY A 144 -0.66 4.04 -18.58
N LEU A 145 -0.18 2.94 -17.99
CA LEU A 145 1.22 2.53 -17.79
C LEU A 145 1.23 1.18 -17.06
N SER A 146 1.92 0.20 -17.65
CA SER A 146 1.98 -1.20 -17.21
C SER A 146 3.14 -1.41 -16.23
N GLY A 147 2.87 -1.96 -15.03
CA GLY A 147 3.86 -2.24 -13.99
C GLY A 147 3.70 -3.66 -13.44
N ALA A 148 4.76 -4.47 -13.56
CA ALA A 148 4.77 -5.92 -13.41
C ALA A 148 4.86 -6.44 -11.95
N SER A 149 4.16 -7.55 -11.69
CA SER A 149 4.40 -8.46 -10.56
C SER A 149 4.82 -9.84 -11.12
N LYS A 150 5.94 -10.39 -10.62
CA LYS A 150 6.55 -11.66 -11.07
C LYS A 150 5.61 -12.86 -10.75
N PRO A 151 5.27 -13.73 -11.72
CA PRO A 151 4.53 -14.96 -11.45
C PRO A 151 5.45 -16.04 -10.86
N LEU A 152 4.89 -16.83 -9.93
CA LEU A 152 5.51 -18.02 -9.33
C LEU A 152 5.64 -19.15 -10.38
N PRO A 153 6.75 -19.91 -10.41
CA PRO A 153 6.93 -21.01 -11.37
C PRO A 153 6.02 -22.21 -11.07
N GLY A 154 5.32 -22.74 -12.07
CA GLY A 154 4.78 -24.12 -12.03
C GLY A 154 3.26 -24.31 -12.06
N MET A 155 2.44 -23.27 -12.27
CA MET A 155 1.00 -23.42 -12.49
C MET A 155 0.57 -22.71 -13.77
N GLU A 156 0.58 -23.42 -14.89
CA GLU A 156 -0.16 -22.98 -16.08
C GLU A 156 -1.66 -22.98 -15.73
N PRO A 157 -2.37 -21.85 -15.85
CA PRO A 157 -3.82 -21.85 -15.71
C PRO A 157 -4.41 -22.75 -16.81
N PRO A 158 -5.38 -23.62 -16.49
CA PRO A 158 -6.00 -24.49 -17.47
C PRO A 158 -6.60 -23.61 -18.58
N LYS A 159 -6.08 -23.74 -19.80
CA LYS A 159 -6.65 -23.07 -20.98
C LYS A 159 -8.11 -23.52 -21.11
N PRO A 160 -9.08 -22.61 -21.02
CA PRO A 160 -10.47 -22.99 -21.25
C PRO A 160 -10.57 -23.51 -22.68
N LYS A 161 -11.02 -24.76 -22.85
CA LYS A 161 -11.34 -25.31 -24.17
C LYS A 161 -12.60 -24.61 -24.66
N THR A 162 -12.45 -23.44 -25.28
CA THR A 162 -13.53 -22.78 -26.02
C THR A 162 -13.98 -23.71 -27.15
N SER A 163 -15.29 -23.79 -27.34
CA SER A 163 -15.88 -24.62 -28.39
C SER A 163 -15.54 -24.02 -29.76
N PRO A 164 -14.78 -24.72 -30.63
CA PRO A 164 -14.29 -24.17 -31.90
C PRO A 164 -15.41 -23.71 -32.85
N LEU A 165 -16.64 -24.15 -32.60
CA LEU A 165 -17.83 -23.75 -33.33
C LEU A 165 -18.18 -22.26 -33.13
N LEU A 166 -18.09 -21.72 -31.91
CA LEU A 166 -18.44 -20.31 -31.67
C LEU A 166 -17.40 -19.35 -32.27
N ASP A 167 -16.13 -19.75 -32.23
CA ASP A 167 -15.03 -18.94 -32.77
C ASP A 167 -15.14 -18.83 -34.29
N ALA A 168 -15.43 -19.94 -34.99
CA ALA A 168 -15.65 -19.92 -36.43
C ALA A 168 -16.85 -19.04 -36.84
N LEU A 169 -17.95 -19.03 -36.07
CA LEU A 169 -19.09 -18.15 -36.34
C LEU A 169 -18.78 -16.67 -36.04
N ALA A 170 -17.98 -16.38 -35.02
CA ALA A 170 -17.55 -15.02 -34.71
C ALA A 170 -16.62 -14.46 -35.79
N GLU A 171 -15.66 -15.27 -36.27
CA GLU A 171 -14.74 -14.90 -37.36
C GLU A 171 -15.47 -14.68 -38.69
N ALA A 172 -16.53 -15.46 -38.95
CA ALA A 172 -17.32 -15.31 -40.17
C ALA A 172 -18.04 -13.96 -40.25
N GLY A 173 -18.32 -13.31 -39.10
CA GLY A 173 -18.94 -11.98 -39.04
C GLY A 173 -20.32 -11.84 -39.71
N THR A 174 -20.94 -12.96 -40.13
CA THR A 174 -22.19 -12.96 -40.89
C THR A 174 -23.38 -13.27 -39.97
N ALA A 175 -24.45 -12.50 -40.14
CA ALA A 175 -25.68 -12.71 -39.38
C ALA A 175 -26.33 -14.03 -39.83
N THR A 176 -26.37 -15.03 -38.95
CA THR A 176 -26.92 -16.35 -39.23
C THR A 176 -27.97 -16.72 -38.18
N VAL A 177 -28.92 -17.57 -38.56
CA VAL A 177 -29.87 -18.15 -37.62
C VAL A 177 -29.15 -19.23 -36.83
N LEU A 178 -28.95 -19.00 -35.53
CA LEU A 178 -28.24 -19.94 -34.65
C LEU A 178 -29.05 -21.23 -34.46
N ASN A 179 -28.43 -22.36 -34.77
CA ASN A 179 -29.00 -23.68 -34.51
C ASN A 179 -29.05 -23.97 -32.99
N ALA A 180 -29.80 -25.00 -32.58
CA ALA A 180 -29.97 -25.36 -31.16
C ALA A 180 -28.62 -25.70 -30.47
N GLU A 181 -27.68 -26.26 -31.21
CA GLU A 181 -26.32 -26.55 -30.72
C GLU A 181 -25.55 -25.26 -30.38
N ALA A 182 -25.56 -24.26 -31.27
CA ALA A 182 -24.91 -22.98 -31.06
C ALA A 182 -25.57 -22.18 -29.93
N GLN A 183 -26.90 -22.27 -29.78
CA GLN A 183 -27.60 -21.69 -28.62
C GLN A 183 -27.15 -22.33 -27.31
N THR A 184 -27.02 -23.67 -27.28
CA THR A 184 -26.51 -24.41 -26.11
C THR A 184 -25.07 -24.04 -25.80
N ALA A 185 -24.22 -23.89 -26.82
CA ALA A 185 -22.83 -23.46 -26.66
C ALA A 185 -22.73 -22.03 -26.12
N LEU A 186 -23.55 -21.10 -26.62
CA LEU A 186 -23.60 -19.72 -26.14
C LEU A 186 -24.09 -19.64 -24.69
N GLN A 187 -25.10 -20.42 -24.33
CA GLN A 187 -25.58 -20.52 -22.95
C GLN A 187 -24.50 -21.04 -22.00
N LYS A 188 -23.75 -22.06 -22.42
CA LYS A 188 -22.59 -22.58 -21.68
C LYS A 188 -21.47 -21.54 -21.54
N ARG A 189 -21.20 -20.75 -22.59
CA ARG A 189 -20.25 -19.63 -22.55
C ARG A 189 -20.67 -18.59 -21.51
N ILE A 190 -21.94 -18.16 -21.52
CA ILE A 190 -22.49 -17.21 -20.54
C ILE A 190 -22.28 -17.72 -19.11
N GLU A 191 -22.61 -18.98 -18.84
CA GLU A 191 -22.47 -19.55 -17.50
C GLU A 191 -21.00 -19.62 -17.05
N THR A 192 -20.11 -20.05 -17.95
CA THR A 192 -18.67 -20.11 -17.68
C THR A 192 -18.10 -18.71 -17.40
N THR A 193 -18.46 -17.71 -18.21
CA THR A 193 -18.00 -16.32 -18.02
C THR A 193 -18.59 -15.70 -16.75
N ARG A 194 -19.84 -16.02 -16.38
CA ARG A 194 -20.43 -15.59 -15.08
C ARG A 194 -19.65 -16.16 -13.90
N GLN A 195 -19.35 -17.46 -13.91
CA GLN A 195 -18.53 -18.07 -12.85
C GLN A 195 -17.12 -17.44 -12.79
N ALA A 196 -16.51 -17.15 -13.94
CA ALA A 196 -15.22 -16.46 -13.99
C ALA A 196 -15.30 -15.01 -13.47
N LEU A 197 -16.37 -14.29 -13.78
CA LEU A 197 -16.66 -12.95 -13.28
C LEU A 197 -16.78 -12.95 -11.76
N ASP A 198 -17.58 -13.85 -11.17
CA ASP A 198 -17.79 -13.92 -9.72
C ASP A 198 -16.49 -14.21 -8.96
N ARG A 199 -15.68 -15.13 -9.49
CA ARG A 199 -14.33 -15.40 -8.97
C ARG A 199 -13.45 -14.14 -9.06
N SER A 200 -13.50 -13.42 -10.16
CA SER A 200 -12.68 -12.23 -10.40
C SER A 200 -13.10 -11.05 -9.52
N VAL A 201 -14.40 -10.83 -9.33
CA VAL A 201 -14.96 -9.83 -8.41
C VAL A 201 -14.56 -10.16 -6.97
N SER A 202 -14.65 -11.42 -6.55
CA SER A 202 -14.24 -11.82 -5.20
C SER A 202 -12.74 -11.63 -4.97
N LYS A 203 -11.91 -12.05 -5.94
CA LYS A 203 -10.45 -11.81 -5.92
C LYS A 203 -10.13 -10.32 -5.89
N PHE A 204 -10.82 -9.50 -6.68
CA PHE A 204 -10.62 -8.06 -6.72
C PHE A 204 -10.98 -7.38 -5.39
N LYS A 205 -12.10 -7.74 -4.77
CA LYS A 205 -12.49 -7.21 -3.44
C LYS A 205 -11.43 -7.54 -2.38
N ASN A 206 -10.97 -8.79 -2.34
CA ASN A 206 -9.94 -9.23 -1.40
C ASN A 206 -8.60 -8.51 -1.66
N TYR A 207 -8.19 -8.44 -2.94
CA TYR A 207 -6.97 -7.75 -3.33
C TYR A 207 -7.04 -6.25 -2.99
N ARG A 208 -8.17 -5.58 -3.24
CA ARG A 208 -8.37 -4.17 -2.91
C ARG A 208 -8.26 -3.93 -1.40
N GLY A 209 -8.92 -4.76 -0.58
CA GLY A 209 -8.83 -4.66 0.88
C GLY A 209 -7.40 -4.83 1.38
N LYS A 210 -6.71 -5.87 0.90
CA LYS A 210 -5.30 -6.11 1.24
C LYS A 210 -4.39 -4.98 0.75
N ALA A 211 -4.63 -4.46 -0.46
CA ALA A 211 -3.82 -3.42 -1.04
C ALA A 211 -3.85 -2.13 -0.21
N LEU A 212 -5.03 -1.75 0.28
CA LEU A 212 -5.21 -0.58 1.15
C LEU A 212 -4.52 -0.77 2.51
N GLU A 213 -4.68 -1.94 3.12
CA GLU A 213 -4.04 -2.25 4.41
C GLU A 213 -2.51 -2.22 4.30
N ASP A 214 -1.96 -2.90 3.29
CA ASP A 214 -0.52 -2.89 3.01
C ASP A 214 0.00 -1.46 2.74
N MET A 215 -0.75 -0.61 2.04
CA MET A 215 -0.34 0.78 1.77
C MET A 215 -0.27 1.59 3.07
N LYS A 216 -1.25 1.42 3.96
CA LYS A 216 -1.25 2.03 5.30
C LYS A 216 -0.07 1.53 6.13
N GLN A 217 0.19 0.22 6.12
CA GLN A 217 1.33 -0.37 6.83
C GLN A 217 2.66 0.15 6.29
N LEU A 218 2.81 0.25 4.97
CA LEU A 218 4.02 0.77 4.34
C LEU A 218 4.25 2.24 4.69
N GLN A 219 3.21 3.07 4.64
CA GLN A 219 3.30 4.48 5.07
C GLN A 219 3.76 4.57 6.52
N THR A 220 3.11 3.80 7.41
CA THR A 220 3.43 3.73 8.83
C THR A 220 4.89 3.30 9.05
N GLN A 221 5.32 2.23 8.38
CA GLN A 221 6.68 1.70 8.48
C GLN A 221 7.73 2.73 8.01
N LYS A 222 7.47 3.41 6.89
CA LYS A 222 8.38 4.42 6.33
C LYS A 222 8.46 5.64 7.25
N THR A 223 7.33 6.14 7.77
CA THR A 223 7.29 7.25 8.74
C THR A 223 8.04 6.89 10.02
N TYR A 224 7.82 5.70 10.59
CA TYR A 224 8.55 5.26 11.79
C TYR A 224 10.04 5.08 11.53
N GLY A 225 10.44 4.60 10.35
CA GLY A 225 11.85 4.48 9.97
C GLY A 225 12.56 5.83 9.90
N VAL A 226 11.87 6.88 9.42
CA VAL A 226 12.38 8.25 9.44
C VAL A 226 12.44 8.79 10.86
N MET A 227 11.36 8.66 11.64
CA MET A 227 11.31 9.12 13.03
C MET A 227 12.35 8.45 13.93
N SER A 228 12.57 7.14 13.78
CA SER A 228 13.58 6.40 14.55
C SER A 228 14.98 6.97 14.35
N ARG A 229 15.31 7.42 13.14
CA ARG A 229 16.60 8.05 12.84
C ARG A 229 16.70 9.43 13.48
N ILE A 230 15.65 10.24 13.36
CA ILE A 230 15.57 11.55 14.03
C ILE A 230 15.79 11.40 15.54
N TYR A 231 15.13 10.43 16.19
CA TYR A 231 15.30 10.19 17.63
C TYR A 231 16.71 9.75 18.02
N ALA A 232 17.36 8.91 17.20
CA ALA A 232 18.73 8.49 17.46
C ALA A 232 19.70 9.68 17.45
N VAL A 233 19.58 10.57 16.45
CA VAL A 233 20.42 11.77 16.33
C VAL A 233 20.09 12.78 17.44
N LEU A 234 18.80 12.98 17.75
CA LEU A 234 18.36 13.86 18.83
C LEU A 234 18.90 13.40 20.19
N GLN A 235 18.93 12.09 20.46
CA GLN A 235 19.49 11.55 21.69
C GLN A 235 20.99 11.84 21.82
N GLY A 236 21.74 11.72 20.72
CA GLY A 236 23.15 12.11 20.67
C GLY A 236 23.33 13.61 20.93
N LEU A 237 22.54 14.44 20.24
CA LEU A 237 22.60 15.89 20.38
C LEU A 237 22.25 16.37 21.80
N ALA A 238 21.22 15.78 22.43
CA ALA A 238 20.83 16.12 23.80
C ALA A 238 21.96 15.82 24.81
N ARG A 239 22.69 14.72 24.62
CA ARG A 239 23.87 14.39 25.44
C ARG A 239 24.98 15.41 25.26
N ASP A 240 25.28 15.79 24.02
CA ASP A 240 26.34 16.75 23.71
C ASP A 240 26.05 18.14 24.29
N GLU A 241 24.78 18.54 24.31
CA GLU A 241 24.32 19.83 24.86
C GLU A 241 24.02 19.79 26.38
N SER A 242 24.26 18.64 27.03
CA SER A 242 23.93 18.40 28.45
C SER A 242 22.46 18.69 28.79
N VAL A 243 21.56 18.42 27.85
CA VAL A 243 20.10 18.53 28.02
C VAL A 243 19.57 17.21 28.58
N THR A 244 18.88 17.27 29.71
CA THR A 244 18.37 16.07 30.40
C THR A 244 16.95 15.71 29.98
N VAL A 245 16.14 16.71 29.61
CA VAL A 245 14.75 16.53 29.16
C VAL A 245 14.56 17.29 27.86
N VAL A 246 14.05 16.60 26.84
CA VAL A 246 13.67 17.23 25.57
C VAL A 246 12.15 17.17 25.44
N LEU A 247 11.53 18.33 25.21
CA LEU A 247 10.10 18.47 24.98
C LEU A 247 9.82 18.78 23.51
N ASP A 248 8.74 18.23 22.96
CA ASP A 248 8.27 18.69 21.64
C ASP A 248 7.66 20.09 21.80
N LYS A 249 8.07 21.00 20.90
CA LYS A 249 7.64 22.41 20.88
C LYS A 249 6.12 22.57 20.84
N THR A 250 5.39 21.61 20.27
CA THR A 250 3.91 21.60 20.25
C THR A 250 3.26 21.62 21.63
N TYR A 251 3.97 21.17 22.67
CA TYR A 251 3.49 21.18 24.06
C TYR A 251 4.11 22.31 24.92
N VAL A 252 4.97 23.15 24.33
CA VAL A 252 5.67 24.23 25.03
C VAL A 252 5.04 25.57 24.66
N LEU A 253 4.38 26.22 25.63
CA LEU A 253 3.80 27.55 25.44
C LEU A 253 4.81 28.68 25.64
N TYR A 254 5.73 28.51 26.61
CA TYR A 254 6.76 29.49 26.96
C TYR A 254 7.93 28.80 27.69
N GLY A 255 9.15 29.26 27.45
CA GLY A 255 10.36 28.83 28.15
C GLY A 255 11.42 29.92 28.09
N GLU A 256 11.85 30.44 29.25
CA GLU A 256 12.79 31.59 29.34
C GLU A 256 14.26 31.16 29.16
N GLU A 257 14.62 29.98 29.67
CA GLU A 257 15.99 29.44 29.64
C GLU A 257 16.10 28.10 28.90
N THR A 258 15.20 27.83 27.96
CA THR A 258 15.18 26.55 27.23
C THR A 258 16.07 26.57 25.99
N VAL A 259 16.80 25.49 25.76
CA VAL A 259 17.66 25.33 24.57
C VAL A 259 16.84 24.80 23.39
N ASP A 260 16.79 25.54 22.29
CA ASP A 260 16.23 25.05 21.02
C ASP A 260 17.22 24.11 20.32
N LEU A 261 16.84 22.85 20.17
CA LEU A 261 17.69 21.84 19.51
C LEU A 261 17.36 21.69 18.01
N SER A 262 16.34 22.37 17.48
CA SER A 262 15.77 22.09 16.16
C SER A 262 16.77 22.31 15.02
N GLU A 263 17.41 23.48 14.98
CA GLU A 263 18.38 23.82 13.91
C GLU A 263 19.64 22.95 13.99
N LYS A 264 20.12 22.68 15.21
CA LYS A 264 21.27 21.80 15.44
C LYS A 264 20.99 20.38 15.00
N LEU A 265 19.77 19.88 15.26
CA LEU A 265 19.34 18.57 14.85
C LEU A 265 19.24 18.46 13.33
N ILE A 266 18.66 19.45 12.64
CA ILE A 266 18.59 19.49 11.17
C ILE A 266 20.00 19.48 10.58
N ALA A 267 20.90 20.32 11.10
CA ALA A 267 22.29 20.37 10.65
C ALA A 267 23.01 19.02 10.83
N ARG A 268 22.82 18.35 11.97
CA ARG A 268 23.44 17.06 12.25
C ARG A 268 22.88 15.92 11.41
N LEU A 269 21.56 15.90 11.19
CA LEU A 269 20.91 14.94 10.29
C LEU A 269 21.45 15.05 8.85
N ASN A 270 21.70 16.27 8.37
CA ASN A 270 22.29 16.48 7.04
C ASN A 270 23.76 16.05 6.96
N GLN A 271 24.50 16.07 8.08
CA GLN A 271 25.90 15.63 8.12
C GLN A 271 26.05 14.11 8.10
N GLU A 272 25.15 13.36 8.75
CA GLU A 272 25.21 11.89 8.77
C GLU A 272 24.85 11.23 7.43
N GLN A 273 24.37 11.99 6.44
CA GLN A 273 24.05 11.47 5.12
C GLN A 273 25.24 11.43 4.14
N LEU A 274 26.36 12.07 4.49
CA LEU A 274 27.59 12.12 3.71
C LEU A 274 28.55 11.00 4.12
#